data_AF-A0A925C3Z0-F1
#
_entry.id   AF-A0A925C3Z0-F1
#
_cell.length_a   1.000
_cell.length_b   1.000
_cell.length_c   1.000
_cell.angle_alpha   90.00
_cell.angle_beta   90.00
_cell.angle_gamma   90.00
#
_symmetry.space_group_name_H-M   'P 1'
#
loop_
_entity.id
_entity.type
_entity.pdbx_description
1 polymer ?
#
loop_
_entity_poly.entity_id
_entity_poly.type
_entity_poly.pdbx_seq_one_letter_code
_entity_poly.pdbx_strand_id
1 'polypeptide(L)'
;QERQKTEEAVQALMQRTLDSYGAGIQIDQVQLQKVDPPQEVIDAFRDVQAARADKERLQNEAYAYFNKVVPEARGEAERTLQAAEGYKQQVVNDATGQTSRFLQVYNQYKNAPEVTRRRMFLETMERVLGGTDKIILDNKGSAVVPYLPLDRLQNRPSTTTEGGN
;
A
#
# COMPACT_ATOMS: atom_id res chain seq x y z
N GLN A 1 -18.94 -3.62 -47.90
CA GLN A 1 -19.58 -2.78 -48.93
C GLN A 1 -18.94 -2.95 -50.31
N GLU A 2 -17.62 -3.17 -50.42
CA GLU A 2 -16.99 -3.37 -51.74
C GLU A 2 -17.40 -4.67 -52.45
N ARG A 3 -17.58 -5.78 -51.73
CA ARG A 3 -17.97 -7.07 -52.32
C ARG A 3 -19.28 -7.02 -53.11
N GLN A 4 -20.32 -6.37 -52.57
CA GLN A 4 -21.63 -6.24 -53.25
C GLN A 4 -21.53 -5.48 -54.57
N LYS A 5 -20.75 -4.38 -54.62
CA LYS A 5 -20.55 -3.62 -55.86
C LYS A 5 -19.83 -4.44 -56.93
N THR A 6 -18.89 -5.29 -56.53
CA THR A 6 -18.18 -6.19 -57.44
C THR A 6 -19.09 -7.31 -57.95
N GLU A 7 -19.95 -7.87 -57.10
CA GLU A 7 -20.95 -8.89 -57.48
C GLU A 7 -21.94 -8.35 -58.52
N GLU A 8 -22.47 -7.15 -58.31
CA GLU A 8 -23.38 -6.47 -59.26
C GLU A 8 -22.71 -6.19 -60.61
N ALA A 9 -21.46 -5.72 -60.60
CA ALA A 9 -20.71 -5.44 -61.82
C ALA A 9 -20.43 -6.72 -62.65
N VAL A 10 -20.10 -7.82 -61.96
CA VAL A 10 -19.87 -9.12 -62.60
C VAL A 10 -21.17 -9.69 -63.15
N GLN A 11 -22.29 -9.57 -62.40
CA GLN A 11 -23.61 -9.98 -62.88
C GLN A 11 -24.00 -9.26 -64.17
N ALA A 12 -23.86 -7.92 -64.20
CA ALA A 12 -24.19 -7.12 -65.38
C ALA A 12 -23.33 -7.50 -66.60
N LEU A 13 -22.04 -7.78 -66.41
CA LEU A 13 -21.13 -8.18 -67.48
C LEU A 13 -21.47 -9.58 -68.02
N MET A 14 -21.75 -10.54 -67.14
CA MET A 14 -22.13 -11.88 -67.55
C MET A 14 -23.48 -11.90 -68.28
N GLN A 15 -24.48 -11.15 -67.80
CA GLN A 15 -25.77 -11.05 -68.47
C GLN A 15 -25.61 -10.48 -69.88
N ARG A 16 -24.88 -9.36 -70.03
CA ARG A 16 -24.60 -8.75 -71.35
C ARG A 16 -23.89 -9.72 -72.30
N THR A 17 -23.00 -10.56 -71.79
CA THR A 17 -22.27 -11.55 -72.60
C THR A 17 -23.20 -12.66 -73.07
N LEU A 18 -24.06 -13.19 -72.18
CA LEU A 18 -25.03 -14.24 -72.53
C LEU A 18 -26.12 -13.74 -73.48
N ASP A 19 -26.56 -12.49 -73.32
CA ASP A 19 -27.51 -11.82 -74.22
C ASP A 19 -26.90 -11.67 -75.63
N SER A 20 -25.60 -11.34 -75.73
CA SER A 20 -24.89 -11.23 -77.01
C SER A 20 -24.76 -12.55 -77.75
N TYR A 21 -24.71 -13.67 -77.03
CA TYR A 21 -24.70 -15.02 -77.59
C TYR A 21 -26.10 -15.58 -77.87
N GLY A 22 -27.17 -14.86 -77.52
CA GLY A 22 -28.55 -15.30 -77.72
C GLY A 22 -28.91 -16.53 -76.87
N ALA A 23 -28.27 -16.71 -75.72
CA ALA A 23 -28.38 -17.94 -74.93
C ALA A 23 -29.77 -18.13 -74.27
N GLY A 24 -30.58 -17.08 -74.14
CA GLY A 24 -31.91 -17.15 -73.52
C GLY A 24 -31.89 -17.41 -72.01
N ILE A 25 -30.76 -17.17 -71.34
CA ILE A 25 -30.54 -17.43 -69.91
C ILE A 25 -30.50 -16.09 -69.14
N GLN A 26 -31.24 -16.02 -68.04
CA GLN A 26 -31.25 -14.88 -67.12
C GLN A 26 -30.49 -15.23 -65.84
N ILE A 27 -29.57 -14.34 -65.41
CA ILE A 27 -28.78 -14.49 -64.20
C ILE A 27 -29.45 -13.74 -63.05
N ASP A 28 -29.96 -14.49 -62.07
CA ASP A 28 -30.64 -13.90 -60.90
C ASP A 28 -29.67 -13.34 -59.85
N GLN A 29 -28.57 -14.04 -59.57
CA GLN A 29 -27.59 -13.61 -58.56
C GLN A 29 -26.20 -14.18 -58.83
N VAL A 30 -25.18 -13.35 -58.61
CA VAL A 30 -23.76 -13.77 -58.61
C VAL A 30 -23.23 -13.69 -57.18
N GLN A 31 -22.65 -14.78 -56.71
CA GLN A 31 -22.00 -14.83 -55.40
C GLN A 31 -20.50 -15.08 -55.57
N LEU A 32 -19.69 -14.14 -55.10
CA LEU A 32 -18.24 -14.29 -55.12
C LEU A 32 -17.84 -15.38 -54.12
N GLN A 33 -17.26 -16.47 -54.62
CA GLN A 33 -16.70 -17.50 -53.74
C GLN A 33 -15.58 -16.89 -52.90
N LYS A 34 -15.48 -17.34 -51.66
CA LYS A 34 -14.41 -16.93 -50.75
C LYS A 34 -13.08 -17.43 -51.31
N VAL A 35 -12.29 -16.52 -51.88
CA VAL A 35 -10.90 -16.80 -52.23
C VAL A 35 -10.09 -16.56 -50.97
N ASP A 36 -9.63 -17.64 -50.34
CA ASP A 36 -8.65 -17.55 -49.27
C ASP A 36 -7.28 -17.24 -49.88
N PRO A 37 -6.47 -16.36 -49.26
CA PRO A 37 -5.14 -16.02 -49.76
C PRO A 37 -4.24 -17.28 -49.83
N PRO A 38 -3.31 -17.35 -50.81
CA PRO A 38 -2.38 -18.46 -50.91
C PRO A 38 -1.54 -18.57 -49.63
N GLN A 39 -1.26 -19.81 -49.20
CA GLN A 39 -0.63 -20.14 -47.92
C GLN A 39 0.67 -19.34 -47.67
N GLU A 40 1.40 -19.01 -48.74
CA GLU A 40 2.69 -18.33 -48.73
C GLU A 40 2.68 -16.91 -48.12
N VAL A 41 1.54 -16.21 -48.07
CA VAL A 41 1.46 -14.81 -47.59
C VAL A 41 0.79 -14.67 -46.23
N ILE A 42 0.16 -15.74 -45.72
CA ILE A 42 -0.59 -15.72 -44.46
C ILE A 42 0.36 -15.55 -43.27
N ASP A 43 1.54 -16.18 -43.32
CA ASP A 43 2.50 -16.15 -42.23
C ASP A 43 3.11 -14.76 -42.04
N ALA A 44 3.51 -14.10 -43.13
CA ALA A 44 4.03 -12.73 -43.08
C ALA A 44 3.00 -11.71 -42.55
N PHE A 45 1.71 -11.88 -42.90
CA PHE A 45 0.65 -11.02 -42.35
C PHE A 45 0.38 -11.30 -40.88
N ARG A 46 0.40 -12.57 -40.46
CA ARG A 46 0.26 -12.95 -39.05
C ARG A 46 1.40 -12.40 -38.21
N ASP A 47 2.62 -12.44 -38.71
CA ASP A 47 3.81 -11.89 -38.03
C ASP A 47 3.70 -10.38 -37.82
N VAL A 48 3.24 -9.62 -38.82
CA VAL A 48 3.06 -8.16 -38.68
C VAL A 48 1.98 -7.83 -37.64
N GLN A 49 0.88 -8.60 -37.59
CA GLN A 49 -0.17 -8.41 -36.60
C GLN A 49 0.31 -8.80 -35.19
N ALA A 50 1.02 -9.91 -35.07
CA ALA A 50 1.63 -10.36 -33.81
C ALA A 50 2.62 -9.31 -33.28
N ALA A 51 3.51 -8.80 -34.13
CA ALA A 51 4.47 -7.77 -33.76
C ALA A 51 3.80 -6.46 -33.33
N ARG A 52 2.68 -6.08 -33.96
CA ARG A 52 1.90 -4.90 -33.53
C ARG A 52 1.26 -5.11 -32.16
N ALA A 53 0.65 -6.28 -31.93
CA ALA A 53 0.05 -6.62 -30.65
C ALA A 53 1.11 -6.66 -29.53
N ASP A 54 2.28 -7.24 -29.80
CA ASP A 54 3.38 -7.27 -28.84
C ASP A 54 3.93 -5.88 -28.53
N LYS A 55 4.09 -5.02 -29.54
CA LYS A 55 4.50 -3.64 -29.34
C LYS A 55 3.51 -2.90 -28.44
N GLU A 56 2.21 -3.04 -28.71
CA GLU A 56 1.16 -2.39 -27.93
C GLU A 56 1.12 -2.91 -26.48
N ARG A 57 1.25 -4.23 -26.30
CA ARG A 57 1.37 -4.87 -24.99
C ARG A 57 2.57 -4.31 -24.20
N LEU A 58 3.76 -4.29 -24.80
CA LEU A 58 4.97 -3.78 -24.17
C LEU A 58 4.86 -2.29 -23.81
N GLN A 59 4.24 -1.49 -24.68
CA GLN A 59 3.97 -0.08 -24.37
C GLN A 59 3.03 0.06 -23.18
N ASN A 60 1.94 -0.70 -23.15
CA ASN A 60 0.97 -0.67 -22.05
C ASN A 60 1.59 -1.13 -20.73
N GLU A 61 2.43 -2.18 -20.77
CA GLU A 61 3.19 -2.64 -19.60
C GLU A 61 4.17 -1.57 -19.10
N ALA A 62 4.89 -0.90 -20.00
CA ALA A 62 5.79 0.19 -19.63
C ALA A 62 5.04 1.38 -19.02
N TYR A 63 3.90 1.76 -19.59
CA TYR A 63 3.03 2.81 -19.02
C TYR A 63 2.49 2.41 -17.65
N ALA A 64 2.03 1.17 -17.48
CA ALA A 64 1.56 0.66 -16.20
C ALA A 64 2.68 0.68 -15.14
N TYR A 65 3.89 0.26 -15.52
CA TYR A 65 5.05 0.31 -14.64
C TYR A 65 5.41 1.74 -14.23
N PHE A 66 5.48 2.67 -15.19
CA PHE A 66 5.72 4.09 -14.90
C PHE A 66 4.66 4.69 -13.98
N ASN A 67 3.38 4.42 -14.27
CA ASN A 67 2.24 4.90 -13.49
C ASN A 67 2.18 4.27 -12.08
N LYS A 68 2.90 3.16 -11.85
CA LYS A 68 3.05 2.58 -10.52
C LYS A 68 4.24 3.18 -9.78
N VAL A 69 5.43 3.10 -10.37
CA VAL A 69 6.69 3.41 -9.68
C VAL A 69 6.84 4.89 -9.38
N VAL A 70 6.48 5.79 -10.30
CA VAL A 70 6.68 7.22 -10.09
C VAL A 70 5.79 7.77 -8.98
N PRO A 71 4.47 7.48 -8.95
CA PRO A 71 3.61 7.91 -7.84
C PRO A 71 3.99 7.25 -6.51
N GLU A 72 4.37 5.97 -6.52
CA GLU A 72 4.80 5.24 -5.32
C GLU A 72 6.06 5.90 -4.71
N ALA A 73 7.09 6.15 -5.51
CA ALA A 73 8.31 6.82 -5.06
C ALA A 73 8.04 8.24 -4.55
N ARG A 74 7.15 9.00 -5.20
CA ARG A 74 6.73 10.32 -4.71
C ARG A 74 6.02 10.23 -3.36
N GLY A 75 5.10 9.27 -3.22
CA GLY A 75 4.38 9.04 -1.96
C GLY A 75 5.32 8.65 -0.82
N GLU A 76 6.34 7.83 -1.08
CA GLU A 76 7.36 7.48 -0.07
C GLU A 76 8.22 8.68 0.32
N ALA A 77 8.62 9.51 -0.67
CA ALA A 77 9.36 10.74 -0.40
C ALA A 77 8.55 11.71 0.47
N GLU A 78 7.28 11.94 0.12
CA GLU A 78 6.37 12.79 0.91
C GLU A 78 6.13 12.23 2.31
N ARG A 79 5.92 10.92 2.45
CA ARG A 79 5.78 10.26 3.76
C ARG A 79 7.01 10.48 4.63
N THR A 80 8.21 10.35 4.04
CA THR A 80 9.47 10.54 4.76
C THR A 80 9.64 11.99 5.23
N LEU A 81 9.32 12.96 4.36
CA LEU A 81 9.35 14.37 4.71
C LEU A 81 8.35 14.71 5.83
N GLN A 82 7.10 14.27 5.71
CA GLN A 82 6.07 14.49 6.72
C GLN A 82 6.43 13.84 8.05
N ALA A 83 7.01 12.63 8.04
CA ALA A 83 7.50 11.97 9.26
C ALA A 83 8.62 12.77 9.93
N ALA A 84 9.56 13.30 9.14
CA ALA A 84 10.65 14.14 9.64
C ALA A 84 10.14 15.47 10.22
N GLU A 85 9.20 16.12 9.55
CA GLU A 85 8.54 17.34 10.03
C GLU A 85 7.75 17.08 11.32
N GLY A 86 6.99 15.99 11.36
CA GLY A 86 6.26 15.55 12.55
C GLY A 86 7.19 15.30 13.73
N TYR A 87 8.30 14.58 13.51
CA TYR A 87 9.30 14.33 14.54
C TYR A 87 9.94 15.63 15.04
N LYS A 88 10.33 16.54 14.13
CA LYS A 88 10.86 17.85 14.48
C LYS A 88 9.88 18.62 15.36
N GLN A 89 8.61 18.67 14.97
CA GLN A 89 7.58 19.39 15.72
C GLN A 89 7.34 18.75 17.09
N GLN A 90 7.32 17.41 17.16
CA GLN A 90 7.22 16.68 18.42
C GLN A 90 8.36 17.05 19.36
N VAL A 91 9.62 17.01 18.91
CA VAL A 91 10.79 17.35 19.72
C VAL A 91 10.72 18.79 20.24
N VAL A 92 10.34 19.74 19.38
CA VAL A 92 10.18 21.15 19.78
C VAL A 92 9.07 21.32 20.82
N ASN A 93 7.92 20.66 20.62
CA ASN A 93 6.79 20.71 21.54
C ASN A 93 7.14 20.07 22.89
N ASP A 94 7.81 18.92 22.88
CA ASP A 94 8.26 18.24 24.08
C ASP A 94 9.26 19.10 24.86
N ALA A 95 10.25 19.68 24.19
CA ALA A 95 11.20 20.59 24.80
C ALA A 95 10.51 21.83 25.40
N THR A 96 9.56 22.42 24.68
CA THR A 96 8.79 23.58 25.15
C THR A 96 7.92 23.22 26.36
N GLY A 97 7.25 22.06 26.33
CA GLY A 97 6.43 21.58 27.44
C GLY A 97 7.25 21.20 28.67
N GLN A 98 8.42 20.59 28.49
CA GLN A 98 9.36 20.32 29.58
C GLN A 98 9.90 21.62 30.19
N THR A 99 10.28 22.58 29.35
CA THR A 99 10.76 23.90 29.81
C THR A 99 9.69 24.64 30.59
N SER A 100 8.45 24.67 30.09
CA SER A 100 7.32 25.29 30.77
C SER A 100 7.07 24.65 32.15
N ARG A 101 7.04 23.31 32.23
CA ARG A 101 6.93 22.60 33.51
C ARG A 101 8.07 22.93 34.47
N PHE A 102 9.30 22.95 33.98
CA PHE A 102 10.48 23.30 34.77
C PHE A 102 10.38 24.73 35.32
N LEU A 103 10.03 25.71 34.48
CA LEU A 103 9.89 27.11 34.89
C LEU A 103 8.79 27.29 35.93
N GLN A 104 7.66 26.59 35.80
CA GLN A 104 6.58 26.63 36.80
C GLN A 104 7.08 26.16 38.17
N VAL A 105 7.80 25.03 38.20
CA VAL A 105 8.38 24.49 39.44
C VAL A 105 9.45 25.41 40.00
N TYR A 106 10.33 25.95 39.15
CA TYR A 106 11.38 26.88 39.54
C TYR A 106 10.81 28.16 40.17
N ASN A 107 9.75 28.74 39.59
CA ASN A 107 9.10 29.92 40.13
C ASN A 107 8.48 29.65 41.51
N GLN A 108 7.88 28.47 41.71
CA GLN A 108 7.39 28.06 43.04
C GLN A 108 8.52 27.85 44.04
N TYR A 109 9.61 27.20 43.61
CA TYR A 109 10.79 27.00 44.43
C TYR A 109 11.42 28.33 44.86
N LYS A 110 11.54 29.29 43.95
CA LYS A 110 12.07 30.63 44.23
C LYS A 110 11.26 31.35 45.32
N ASN A 111 9.93 31.18 45.31
CA ASN A 111 9.05 31.80 46.30
C ASN A 111 9.08 31.08 47.65
N ALA A 112 9.17 29.74 47.65
CA ALA A 112 9.12 28.95 48.88
C ALA A 112 9.96 27.65 48.75
N PRO A 113 11.29 27.72 49.01
CA PRO A 113 12.21 26.61 48.68
C PRO A 113 12.05 25.39 49.60
N GLU A 114 11.78 25.58 50.89
CA GLU A 114 11.67 24.49 51.87
C GLU A 114 10.43 23.61 51.63
N VAL A 115 9.26 24.23 51.45
CA VAL A 115 8.00 23.52 51.21
C VAL A 115 8.01 22.80 49.85
N THR A 116 8.63 23.40 48.83
CA THR A 116 8.71 22.83 47.48
C THR A 116 9.61 21.58 47.49
N ARG A 117 10.78 21.63 48.15
CA ARG A 117 11.65 20.46 48.31
C ARG A 117 10.98 19.33 49.09
N ARG A 118 10.32 19.67 50.21
CA ARG A 118 9.59 18.69 51.03
C ARG A 118 8.50 18.00 50.21
N ARG A 119 7.71 18.75 49.43
CA ARG A 119 6.67 18.19 48.55
C ARG A 119 7.27 17.25 47.50
N MET A 120 8.29 17.69 46.75
CA MET A 120 8.93 16.84 45.74
C MET A 120 9.46 15.52 46.32
N PHE A 121 10.06 15.58 47.52
CA PHE A 121 10.54 14.38 48.20
C PHE A 121 9.39 13.43 48.56
N LEU A 122 8.31 13.95 49.14
CA LEU A 122 7.15 13.14 49.52
C LEU A 122 6.47 12.53 48.29
N GLU A 123 6.26 13.29 47.20
CA GLU A 123 5.68 12.77 45.95
C GLU A 123 6.57 11.71 45.29
N THR A 124 7.89 11.90 45.32
CA THR A 124 8.84 10.93 44.78
C THR A 124 8.83 9.65 45.61
N MET A 125 8.88 9.78 46.94
CA MET A 125 8.79 8.63 47.85
C MET A 125 7.45 7.93 47.73
N GLU A 126 6.34 8.65 47.58
CA GLU A 126 5.01 8.08 47.33
C GLU A 126 5.00 7.25 46.05
N ARG A 127 5.56 7.76 44.95
CA ARG A 127 5.63 7.03 43.68
C ARG A 127 6.50 5.78 43.76
N VAL A 128 7.70 5.90 44.34
CA VAL A 128 8.65 4.79 44.51
C VAL A 128 8.08 3.72 45.42
N LEU A 129 7.55 4.14 46.58
CA LEU A 129 6.97 3.23 47.55
C LEU A 129 5.60 2.70 47.08
N GLY A 130 4.87 3.40 46.20
CA GLY A 130 3.57 2.98 45.68
C GLY A 130 3.67 1.75 44.79
N GLY A 131 4.76 1.61 44.02
CA GLY A 131 5.01 0.44 43.17
C GLY A 131 5.75 -0.71 43.87
N THR A 132 6.07 -0.57 45.16
CA THR A 132 6.82 -1.58 45.91
C THR A 132 5.91 -2.27 46.91
N ASP A 133 5.98 -3.59 47.00
CA ASP A 133 5.29 -4.35 48.05
C ASP A 133 5.88 -4.02 49.42
N LYS A 134 5.13 -3.24 50.19
CA LYS A 134 5.52 -2.80 51.52
C LYS A 134 5.04 -3.81 52.56
N ILE A 135 5.97 -4.31 53.38
CA ILE A 135 5.67 -5.06 54.59
C ILE A 135 6.03 -4.15 55.77
N ILE A 136 5.02 -3.70 56.52
CA ILE A 136 5.19 -2.84 57.70
C ILE A 136 5.20 -3.77 58.92
N LEU A 137 6.35 -3.86 59.60
CA LEU A 137 6.48 -4.65 60.82
C LEU A 137 6.36 -3.72 62.04
N ASP A 138 5.35 -3.96 62.88
CA ASP A 138 5.22 -3.29 64.18
C ASP A 138 6.18 -3.96 65.16
N ASN A 139 7.30 -3.30 65.47
CA ASN A 139 8.30 -3.86 66.37
C ASN A 139 7.89 -3.63 67.84
N LYS A 140 6.87 -4.38 68.26
CA LYS A 140 6.55 -4.63 69.67
C LYS A 140 6.46 -6.13 69.92
N GLY A 141 7.59 -6.80 69.66
CA GLY A 141 7.89 -8.10 70.26
C GLY A 141 7.56 -9.32 69.41
N SER A 142 8.58 -10.15 69.27
CA SER A 142 8.57 -11.59 68.94
C SER A 142 8.74 -11.97 67.46
N ALA A 143 9.91 -12.59 67.21
CA ALA A 143 10.24 -13.57 66.17
C ALA A 143 9.73 -13.27 64.74
N VAL A 144 10.56 -12.56 63.98
CA VAL A 144 10.42 -12.45 62.52
C VAL A 144 10.78 -13.80 61.90
N VAL A 145 9.77 -14.60 61.53
CA VAL A 145 9.98 -15.73 60.61
C VAL A 145 10.04 -15.16 59.20
N PRO A 146 11.11 -15.41 58.41
CA PRO A 146 11.16 -14.95 57.03
C PRO A 146 10.05 -15.64 56.23
N TYR A 147 8.96 -14.93 55.96
CA TYR A 147 7.95 -15.40 55.03
C TYR A 147 8.49 -15.19 53.62
N LEU A 148 8.84 -16.28 52.95
CA LEU A 148 9.05 -16.30 51.51
C LEU A 148 7.68 -16.59 50.86
N PRO A 149 7.00 -15.61 50.25
CA PRO A 149 5.74 -15.86 49.57
C PRO A 149 6.01 -16.69 48.31
N LEU A 150 5.76 -17.99 48.39
CA LEU A 150 5.93 -18.92 47.27
C LEU A 150 4.97 -18.61 46.09
N ASP A 151 3.85 -17.94 46.36
CA ASP A 151 2.85 -17.54 45.35
C ASP A 151 3.42 -16.59 44.27
N ARG A 152 4.47 -15.82 44.58
CA ARG A 152 5.06 -14.85 43.63
C ARG A 152 6.08 -15.45 42.67
N LEU A 153 6.61 -16.64 42.98
CA LEU A 153 7.48 -17.39 42.06
C LEU A 153 6.67 -18.07 40.95
N GLN A 154 5.39 -18.37 41.21
CA GLN A 154 4.53 -19.10 40.27
C GLN A 154 3.85 -18.20 39.24
N ASN A 155 3.71 -16.90 39.52
CA ASN A 155 3.05 -15.92 38.64
C ASN A 155 4.04 -15.07 37.83
N ARG A 156 5.12 -15.68 37.32
CA ARG A 156 5.96 -15.07 36.30
C ARG A 156 5.35 -15.40 34.94
N PRO A 157 4.62 -14.48 34.27
CA PRO A 157 4.08 -14.78 32.95
C PRO A 157 5.25 -15.07 32.02
N SER A 158 5.24 -16.26 31.41
CA SER A 158 6.12 -16.61 30.31
C SER A 158 5.93 -15.57 29.22
N THR A 159 6.96 -14.76 28.98
CA THR A 159 7.08 -13.95 27.78
C THR A 159 7.12 -14.90 26.60
N THR A 160 5.97 -15.12 25.96
CA THR A 160 5.87 -15.78 24.66
C THR A 160 6.60 -14.90 23.66
N THR A 161 7.82 -15.30 23.31
CA THR A 161 8.49 -14.87 22.09
C THR A 161 7.74 -15.51 20.93
N GLU A 162 6.84 -14.74 20.31
CA GLU A 162 6.36 -15.02 18.96
C GLU A 162 7.53 -14.80 17.98
N GLY A 163 8.25 -15.89 17.71
CA GLY A 163 9.10 -16.01 16.53
C GLY A 163 8.20 -16.18 15.31
N GLY A 164 8.19 -15.16 14.44
CA GLY A 164 7.52 -15.20 13.15
C GLY A 164 8.18 -16.19 12.19
N ASN A 165 7.34 -16.85 11.41
CA ASN A 165 7.64 -17.34 10.06
C ASN A 165 7.23 -16.26 9.06
#